data_AF-A0A7K2Q7Y4-F1
#
_entry.id   AF-A0A7K2Q7Y4-F1
#
_cell.length_a   1.000
_cell.length_b   1.000
_cell.length_c   1.000
_cell.angle_alpha   90.00
_cell.angle_beta   90.00
_cell.angle_gamma   90.00
#
_symmetry.space_group_name_H-M   'P 1'
#
loop_
_entity.id
_entity.type
_entity.pdbx_description
1 polymer ?
#
loop_
_entity_poly.entity_id
_entity_poly.type
_entity_poly.pdbx_seq_one_letter_code
_entity_poly.pdbx_strand_id
1 'polypeptide(L)' 'MTPAGGVLHVRCAAALTEEGYREVLELLREFSPTVQALPPRAALVQVRGAERYFGADAGRIAEL' A
#
# COMPACT_ATOMS: atom_id res chain seq x y z
N MET A 1 12.69 -6.09 19.44
CA MET A 1 12.36 -6.24 18.00
C MET A 1 12.09 -4.84 17.48
N THR A 2 12.95 -4.30 16.63
CA THR A 2 12.72 -2.99 16.01
C THR A 2 11.50 -3.12 15.10
N PRO A 3 10.46 -2.28 15.22
CA PRO A 3 9.35 -2.35 14.29
C PRO A 3 9.94 -2.00 12.92
N ALA A 4 10.06 -2.99 12.04
CA ALA A 4 10.47 -2.75 10.67
C ALA A 4 9.39 -1.83 10.11
N GLY A 5 9.76 -0.57 9.84
CA GLY A 5 8.84 0.39 9.29
C GLY A 5 8.36 -0.12 7.94
N GLY A 6 7.20 -0.77 7.92
CA GLY A 6 6.74 -1.53 6.78
C GLY A 6 6.37 -0.61 5.63
N VAL A 7 6.92 -0.88 4.45
CA VAL A 7 6.48 -0.29 3.19
C VAL A 7 6.05 -1.42 2.28
N LEU A 8 4.83 -1.35 1.75
CA LEU A 8 4.33 -2.26 0.75
C LEU A 8 4.52 -1.67 -0.63
N HIS A 9 4.94 -2.51 -1.58
CA HIS A 9 4.95 -2.19 -2.99
C HIS A 9 3.72 -2.80 -3.66
N VAL A 10 2.71 -1.99 -3.90
CA VAL A 10 1.44 -2.40 -4.51
C VAL A 10 1.58 -2.31 -6.02
N ARG A 11 1.39 -3.43 -6.72
CA ARG A 11 1.39 -3.48 -8.19
C ARG A 11 -0.04 -3.59 -8.71
N CYS A 12 -0.41 -2.70 -9.61
CA CYS A 12 -1.69 -2.74 -10.29
C CYS A 12 -1.63 -3.70 -11.48
N ALA A 13 -2.77 -4.35 -11.77
CA ALA A 13 -2.90 -5.25 -12.90
C ALA A 13 -2.61 -4.52 -14.23
N ALA A 14 -2.06 -5.24 -15.20
CA ALA A 14 -1.70 -4.64 -16.49
C ALA A 14 -2.93 -4.13 -17.29
N ALA A 15 -4.12 -4.65 -17.00
CA ALA A 15 -5.38 -4.25 -17.62
C ALA A 15 -6.05 -3.05 -16.96
N LEU A 16 -5.51 -2.53 -15.85
CA LEU A 16 -6.09 -1.39 -15.14
C LEU A 16 -5.91 -0.12 -15.98
N THR A 17 -6.98 0.67 -16.13
CA THR A 17 -6.92 1.97 -16.82
C THR A 17 -6.21 3.02 -15.96
N GLU A 18 -5.88 4.18 -16.54
CA GLU A 18 -5.28 5.28 -15.78
C GLU A 18 -6.23 5.84 -14.73
N GLU A 19 -7.53 5.88 -15.02
CA GLU A 19 -8.59 6.25 -14.07
C GLU A 19 -8.65 5.25 -12.92
N GLY A 20 -8.66 3.95 -13.24
CA GLY A 20 -8.64 2.90 -12.22
C GLY A 20 -7.38 2.94 -11.36
N TYR A 21 -6.22 3.26 -11.94
CA TYR A 21 -4.99 3.47 -11.17
C TYR A 21 -5.11 4.66 -10.21
N ARG A 22 -5.73 5.76 -10.64
CA ARG A 22 -6.01 6.91 -9.78
C ARG A 22 -6.96 6.54 -8.64
N GLU A 23 -8.02 5.80 -8.92
CA GLU A 23 -8.96 5.31 -7.89
C GLU A 23 -8.28 4.43 -6.84
N VAL A 24 -7.39 3.53 -7.28
CA VAL A 24 -6.58 2.72 -6.35
C VAL A 24 -5.71 3.61 -5.47
N LEU A 25 -5.08 4.66 -6.00
CA LEU A 25 -4.29 5.58 -5.20
C LEU A 25 -5.12 6.32 -4.15
N GLU A 26 -6.35 6.73 -4.49
CA GLU A 26 -7.25 7.34 -3.50
C GLU A 26 -7.67 6.35 -2.41
N LEU A 27 -8.03 5.12 -2.79
CA LEU A 27 -8.36 4.06 -1.84
C LEU A 27 -7.20 3.80 -0.87
N LEU A 28 -5.96 3.70 -1.37
CA LEU A 28 -4.79 3.49 -0.52
C LEU A 28 -4.57 4.66 0.48
N ARG A 29 -4.95 5.89 0.10
CA ARG A 29 -4.84 7.07 0.97
C ARG A 29 -5.87 7.09 2.10
N GLU A 30 -6.98 6.38 1.95
CA GLU A 30 -7.95 6.21 3.05
C GLU A 30 -7.35 5.39 4.21
N PHE A 31 -6.46 4.43 3.90
CA PHE A 31 -5.85 3.57 4.90
C PHE A 31 -4.49 4.05 5.40
N SER A 32 -3.73 4.73 4.55
CA SER A 32 -2.41 5.25 4.91
C SER A 32 -2.23 6.67 4.40
N PRO A 33 -1.87 7.62 5.28
CA PRO A 33 -1.59 9.00 4.85
C PRO A 33 -0.30 9.10 4.01
N THR A 34 0.54 8.05 3.98
CA THR A 34 1.82 8.04 3.26
C THR A 34 1.76 7.03 2.11
N VAL A 35 1.27 7.53 0.97
CA VAL A 35 1.21 6.81 -0.30
C VAL A 35 2.03 7.56 -1.35
N GLN A 36 2.98 6.88 -1.99
CA GLN A 36 3.76 7.41 -3.10
C GLN A 36 3.40 6.65 -4.37
N ALA A 37 2.90 7.37 -5.38
CA ALA A 37 2.69 6.82 -6.71
C ALA A 37 4.04 6.49 -7.38
N LEU A 38 4.10 5.33 -8.05
CA LEU A 38 5.19 4.90 -8.92
C LEU A 38 4.61 4.58 -10.31
N PRO A 39 4.45 5.59 -11.18
CA PRO A 39 3.96 5.38 -12.53
C PRO A 39 4.81 4.34 -13.29
N PRO A 40 4.22 3.52 -14.17
CA PRO A 40 2.83 3.64 -14.64
C PRO A 40 1.76 2.89 -13.84
N ARG A 41 2.11 2.00 -12.88
CA ARG A 41 1.13 1.04 -12.30
C ARG A 41 1.59 0.42 -10.99
N ALA A 42 2.26 1.21 -10.16
CA ALA A 42 2.65 0.77 -8.83
C ALA A 42 2.56 1.90 -7.82
N ALA A 43 2.51 1.57 -6.54
CA ALA A 43 2.58 2.54 -5.45
C ALA A 43 3.36 1.97 -4.27
N LEU A 44 3.98 2.85 -3.49
CA LEU A 44 4.53 2.53 -2.19
C LEU A 44 3.56 3.01 -1.11
N VAL A 45 3.28 2.15 -0.14
CA VAL A 45 2.34 2.44 0.95
C VAL A 45 3.02 2.15 2.27
N GLN A 46 3.08 3.14 3.16
CA GLN A 46 3.58 2.91 4.51
C GLN A 46 2.51 2.22 5.36
N VAL A 47 2.89 1.12 6.01
CA VAL A 47 1.99 0.29 6.84
C VAL A 47 2.46 0.20 8.30
N ARG A 48 3.18 1.22 8.78
CA ARG A 48 3.67 1.29 10.17
C ARG A 48 2.56 1.19 11.22
N GLY A 49 1.37 1.73 10.92
CA GLY A 49 0.22 1.65 11.83
C GLY A 49 -0.45 0.28 11.85
N ALA A 50 -0.16 -0.60 10.89
CA ALA A 50 -0.98 -1.79 10.69
C ALA A 50 -0.83 -2.81 11.81
N GLU A 51 0.36 -2.94 12.40
CA GLU A 51 0.57 -3.79 13.57
C GLU A 51 -0.23 -3.27 14.77
N ARG A 52 -0.25 -1.94 14.97
CA ARG A 52 -0.96 -1.30 16.09
C ARG A 52 -2.49 -1.42 15.97
N TYR A 53 -3.04 -1.24 14.77
CA TYR A 53 -4.49 -1.15 14.56
C TYR A 53 -5.13 -2.47 14.11
N PHE A 54 -4.37 -3.34 13.44
CA PHE A 54 -4.88 -4.57 12.83
C PHE A 54 -4.14 -5.84 13.29
N GLY A 55 -3.11 -5.71 14.15
CA GLY A 55 -2.34 -6.86 14.63
C GLY A 55 -1.58 -7.59 13.53
N ALA A 56 -1.36 -6.94 12.38
CA ALA A 56 -0.72 -7.51 11.20
C ALA A 56 0.51 -6.68 10.81
N ASP A 57 1.66 -7.34 10.70
CA ASP A 57 2.86 -6.70 10.17
C ASP A 57 2.82 -6.61 8.63
N ALA A 58 3.79 -5.91 8.05
CA ALA A 58 3.86 -5.73 6.60
C ALA A 58 4.01 -7.04 5.82
N GLY A 59 4.71 -8.04 6.37
CA GLY A 59 4.86 -9.34 5.74
C GLY A 59 3.53 -10.07 5.67
N ARG A 60 2.80 -10.10 6.79
CA ARG A 60 1.49 -10.73 6.86
C ARG A 60 0.47 -10.08 5.93
N ILE A 61 0.50 -8.75 5.79
CA ILE A 61 -0.39 -8.03 4.87
C ILE A 61 -0.05 -8.35 3.41
N ALA A 62 1.22 -8.53 3.08
CA ALA A 62 1.67 -8.85 1.72
C ALA A 62 1.30 -10.27 1.26
N GLU A 63 0.95 -11.17 2.19
CA GLU A 63 0.51 -12.54 1.91
C GLU A 63 -1.00 -12.69 1.67
N LEU A 64 -1.78 -11.63 1.88
CA LEU A 64 -3.23 -11.60 1.64
C LEU A 64 -3.55 -11.34 0.18
#